data_AF-A0A965Z8V6-F1
#
_entry.id   AF-A0A965Z8V6-F1
#
_cell.length_a   1.000
_cell.length_b   1.000
_cell.length_c   1.000
_cell.angle_alpha   90.00
_cell.angle_beta   90.00
_cell.angle_gamma   90.00
#
_symmetry.space_group_name_H-M   'P 1'
#
loop_
_entity.id
_entity.type
_entity.pdbx_description
1 polymer ?
#
loop_
_entity_poly.entity_id
_entity_poly.type
_entity_poly.pdbx_seq_one_letter_code
_entity_poly.pdbx_strand_id
1 'polypeptide(L)'
;GYSQDPVKILGTVFEDGACDEIVVLKNIRYTSYCEHHMIPFYGDISIGYVPNGKVVGISKLARLVEVFARRLQIQERMTSQIADTLMEVLQPKGVMVVCNGQHLCMIARGVEKPTSVMTTSAVRGIFKDNYATRNEFMSLIK
;
A
#
# COMPACT_ATOMS: atom_id res chain seq x y z
N GLY A 1 6.40 -11.14 -8.12
CA GLY A 1 5.17 -10.62 -8.72
C GLY A 1 4.12 -11.70 -8.78
N TYR A 2 3.95 -12.33 -9.95
CA TYR A 2 2.95 -13.37 -10.19
C TYR A 2 3.22 -14.72 -9.51
N SER A 3 4.49 -15.14 -9.45
CA SER A 3 4.90 -16.40 -8.82
C SER A 3 5.02 -16.34 -7.30
N GLN A 4 4.67 -15.19 -6.70
CA GLN A 4 4.79 -14.97 -5.27
C GLN A 4 3.42 -14.93 -4.62
N ASP A 5 3.30 -15.65 -3.52
CA ASP A 5 2.12 -15.66 -2.66
C ASP A 5 2.23 -14.50 -1.65
N PRO A 6 1.35 -13.48 -1.73
CA PRO A 6 1.43 -12.31 -0.86
C PRO A 6 1.10 -12.66 0.60
N VAL A 7 0.25 -13.66 0.85
CA VAL A 7 -0.11 -14.12 2.20
C VAL A 7 1.10 -14.76 2.88
N LYS A 8 1.80 -15.66 2.18
CA LYS A 8 3.03 -16.29 2.71
C LYS A 8 4.15 -15.31 3.00
N ILE A 9 4.22 -14.20 2.25
CA ILE A 9 5.25 -13.18 2.47
C ILE A 9 5.08 -12.49 3.82
N LEU A 10 3.84 -12.25 4.24
CA LEU A 10 3.50 -11.69 5.54
C LEU A 10 3.64 -12.68 6.70
N GLY A 11 3.74 -14.00 6.44
CA GLY A 11 3.62 -15.07 7.43
C GLY A 11 4.62 -15.10 8.61
N THR A 12 5.52 -14.12 8.72
CA THR A 12 6.29 -13.89 9.95
C THR A 12 5.62 -12.76 10.73
N VAL A 13 4.66 -13.14 11.58
CA VAL A 13 3.93 -12.24 12.46
C VAL A 13 4.46 -12.42 13.88
N PHE A 14 4.67 -11.31 14.57
CA PHE A 14 5.07 -11.29 15.96
C PHE A 14 3.83 -10.95 16.80
N GLU A 15 3.59 -11.74 17.85
CA GLU A 15 2.62 -11.38 18.86
C GLU A 15 3.28 -10.39 19.82
N ASP A 16 3.16 -9.12 19.48
CA ASP A 16 3.58 -8.01 20.33
C ASP A 16 2.32 -7.44 20.98
N GLY A 17 1.95 -8.02 22.13
CA GLY A 17 0.73 -7.66 22.86
C GLY A 17 0.75 -6.25 23.48
N ALA A 18 1.81 -5.48 23.27
CA ALA A 18 1.98 -4.14 23.83
C ALA A 18 1.66 -3.01 22.85
N CYS A 19 1.72 -3.25 21.53
CA CYS A 19 1.50 -2.20 20.54
C CYS A 19 0.01 -2.12 20.16
N ASP A 20 -0.66 -1.03 20.58
CA ASP A 20 -2.05 -0.73 20.22
C ASP A 20 -2.19 0.60 19.47
N GLU A 21 -1.06 1.27 19.18
CA GLU A 21 -0.98 2.51 18.44
C GLU A 21 -0.86 2.28 16.93
N ILE A 22 -0.98 3.37 16.17
CA ILE A 22 -0.78 3.32 14.73
C ILE A 22 0.68 2.99 14.37
N VAL A 23 0.87 2.00 13.50
CA VAL A 23 2.15 1.68 12.88
C VAL A 23 2.15 2.19 11.45
N VAL A 24 3.11 3.04 11.09
CA VAL A 24 3.22 3.64 9.75
C VAL A 24 4.58 3.35 9.12
N LEU A 25 4.57 2.80 7.91
CA LEU A 25 5.73 2.76 7.02
C LEU A 25 5.42 3.60 5.78
N LYS A 26 6.09 4.75 5.64
CA LYS A 26 5.92 5.67 4.51
C LYS A 26 7.08 5.63 3.53
N ASN A 27 6.85 6.20 2.34
CA ASN A 27 7.85 6.37 1.29
C ASN A 27 8.43 5.05 0.73
N ILE A 28 7.62 3.99 0.66
CA ILE A 28 8.01 2.73 0.03
C ILE A 28 8.01 2.95 -1.49
N ARG A 29 9.20 3.10 -2.08
CA ARG A 29 9.33 3.23 -3.54
C ARG A 29 8.83 1.98 -4.24
N TYR A 30 8.10 2.15 -5.34
CA TYR A 30 7.68 1.05 -6.19
C TYR A 30 7.81 1.42 -7.67
N THR A 31 7.89 0.39 -8.51
CA THR A 31 7.70 0.49 -9.96
C THR A 31 6.80 -0.65 -10.39
N SER A 32 5.81 -0.32 -11.20
CA SER A 32 4.86 -1.26 -11.77
C SER A 32 4.64 -0.96 -13.25
N TYR A 33 3.82 -1.76 -13.93
CA TYR A 33 3.55 -1.62 -15.35
C TYR A 33 2.05 -1.50 -15.57
N CYS A 34 1.62 -0.46 -16.27
CA CYS A 34 0.22 -0.24 -16.60
C CYS A 34 -0.26 -1.38 -17.50
N GLU A 35 -1.30 -2.12 -17.09
CA GLU A 35 -1.78 -3.27 -17.88
C GLU A 35 -2.34 -2.88 -19.25
N HIS A 36 -2.83 -1.64 -19.41
CA HIS A 36 -3.38 -1.15 -20.68
C HIS A 36 -2.32 -0.87 -21.76
N HIS A 37 -1.11 -0.49 -21.36
CA HIS A 37 -0.08 0.00 -22.28
C HIS A 37 1.25 -0.72 -22.14
N MET A 38 1.40 -1.58 -21.13
CA MET A 38 2.66 -2.25 -20.77
C MET A 38 3.82 -1.26 -20.57
N ILE A 39 3.50 -0.06 -20.10
CA ILE A 39 4.43 1.04 -19.86
C ILE A 39 4.55 1.27 -18.34
N PRO A 40 5.74 1.59 -17.81
CA PRO A 40 5.92 1.78 -16.39
C PRO A 40 5.06 2.90 -15.78
N PHE A 41 4.65 2.69 -14.53
CA PHE A 41 4.27 3.74 -13.60
C PHE A 41 4.98 3.49 -12.27
N TYR A 42 5.37 4.55 -11.59
CA TYR A 42 6.20 4.47 -10.39
C TYR A 42 5.88 5.59 -9.42
N GLY A 43 6.28 5.42 -8.16
CA GLY A 43 6.06 6.42 -7.13
C GLY A 43 6.38 5.88 -5.75
N ASP A 44 5.53 6.20 -4.79
CA ASP A 44 5.66 5.78 -3.40
C ASP A 44 4.33 5.29 -2.85
N ILE A 45 4.43 4.35 -1.92
CA ILE A 45 3.31 3.83 -1.13
C ILE A 45 3.62 4.08 0.34
N SER A 46 2.60 4.52 1.06
CA SER A 46 2.60 4.58 2.52
C SER A 46 1.52 3.65 3.06
N ILE A 47 1.90 2.85 4.06
CA ILE A 47 1.03 1.87 4.71
C ILE A 47 0.91 2.24 6.18
N GLY A 48 -0.31 2.28 6.69
CA GLY A 48 -0.64 2.42 8.10
C GLY A 48 -1.55 1.28 8.54
N TYR A 49 -1.34 0.75 9.74
CA TYR A 49 -2.28 -0.19 10.36
C TYR A 49 -2.30 0.00 11.88
N VAL A 50 -3.43 -0.34 12.50
CA VAL A 50 -3.54 -0.38 13.97
C VAL A 50 -3.60 -1.86 14.39
N PRO A 51 -2.57 -2.38 15.07
CA PRO A 51 -2.50 -3.80 15.44
C PRO A 51 -3.71 -4.28 16.24
N ASN A 52 -3.90 -5.60 16.24
CA ASN A 52 -4.82 -6.29 17.15
C ASN A 52 -4.08 -7.50 17.75
N GLY A 53 -3.03 -7.22 18.53
CA GLY A 53 -2.14 -8.25 19.09
C GLY A 53 -1.15 -8.87 18.10
N LYS A 54 -1.15 -8.46 16.82
CA LYS A 54 -0.28 -8.96 15.76
C LYS A 54 0.45 -7.81 15.06
N VAL A 55 1.78 -7.90 15.02
CA VAL A 55 2.67 -6.96 14.35
C VAL A 55 3.48 -7.70 13.29
N VAL A 56 3.74 -7.05 12.16
CA VAL A 56 4.56 -7.63 11.09
C VAL A 56 5.93 -6.96 11.00
N GLY A 57 6.95 -7.74 10.67
CA GLY A 57 8.29 -7.20 10.42
C GLY A 57 8.29 -6.15 9.31
N ILE A 58 8.96 -5.02 9.54
CA ILE A 58 8.99 -3.84 8.64
C ILE A 58 9.32 -4.23 7.19
N SER A 59 10.31 -5.11 6.99
CA SER A 59 10.72 -5.56 5.66
C SER A 59 9.63 -6.32 4.90
N LYS A 60 8.65 -6.92 5.58
CA LYS A 60 7.54 -7.66 4.95
C LYS A 60 6.52 -6.72 4.32
N LEU A 61 6.29 -5.54 4.90
CA LEU A 61 5.43 -4.51 4.29
C LEU A 61 5.99 -4.07 2.94
N ALA A 62 7.29 -3.77 2.88
CA ALA A 62 7.95 -3.43 1.62
C ALA A 62 7.92 -4.59 0.62
N ARG A 63 8.13 -5.84 1.07
CA ARG A 63 8.02 -7.02 0.20
C ARG A 63 6.61 -7.24 -0.32
N LEU A 64 5.57 -6.96 0.47
CA LEU A 64 4.17 -7.04 0.03
C LEU A 64 3.91 -6.06 -1.12
N VAL A 65 4.40 -4.82 -0.99
CA VAL A 65 4.33 -3.82 -2.08
C VAL A 65 4.98 -4.35 -3.35
N GLU A 66 6.21 -4.88 -3.26
CA GLU A 66 6.94 -5.44 -4.41
C GLU A 66 6.21 -6.60 -5.10
N VAL A 67 5.49 -7.44 -4.35
CA VAL A 67 4.72 -8.57 -4.90
C VAL A 67 3.62 -8.10 -5.84
N PHE A 68 2.91 -7.04 -5.45
CA PHE A 68 1.83 -6.48 -6.26
C PHE A 68 2.35 -5.54 -7.34
N ALA A 69 3.40 -4.76 -7.05
CA ALA A 69 3.99 -3.82 -8.00
C ALA A 69 4.67 -4.54 -9.19
N ARG A 70 5.29 -5.70 -8.97
CA ARG A 70 5.91 -6.51 -10.04
C ARG A 70 4.90 -7.34 -10.85
N ARG A 71 3.81 -6.69 -11.27
CA ARG A 71 2.73 -7.24 -12.11
C ARG A 71 2.33 -6.17 -13.13
N LEU A 72 1.64 -6.58 -14.18
CA LEU A 72 0.76 -5.67 -14.92
C LEU A 72 -0.39 -5.27 -13.99
N GLN A 73 -0.62 -3.98 -13.84
CA GLN A 73 -1.50 -3.43 -12.82
C GLN A 73 -2.30 -2.22 -13.28
N ILE A 74 -3.35 -1.98 -12.47
CA ILE A 74 -4.05 -0.72 -12.30
C ILE A 74 -3.73 -0.23 -10.88
N GLN A 75 -3.43 1.07 -10.70
CA GLN A 75 -2.95 1.60 -9.41
C GLN A 75 -3.99 1.40 -8.30
N GLU A 76 -5.27 1.62 -8.59
CA GLU A 76 -6.41 1.40 -7.70
C GLU A 76 -6.49 -0.04 -7.19
N ARG A 77 -6.27 -1.00 -8.10
CA ARG A 77 -6.30 -2.44 -7.79
C ARG A 77 -5.13 -2.80 -6.90
N MET A 78 -3.92 -2.34 -7.24
CA MET A 78 -2.71 -2.56 -6.45
C MET A 78 -2.87 -2.02 -5.02
N THR A 79 -3.35 -0.78 -4.86
CA THR A 79 -3.58 -0.15 -3.55
C THR A 79 -4.57 -0.95 -2.71
N SER A 80 -5.66 -1.43 -3.31
CA SER A 80 -6.65 -2.26 -2.62
C SER A 80 -6.11 -3.63 -2.23
N GLN A 81 -5.40 -4.31 -3.14
CA GLN A 81 -4.80 -5.62 -2.91
C GLN A 81 -3.83 -5.62 -1.72
N ILE A 82 -3.02 -4.58 -1.58
CA ILE A 82 -2.10 -4.42 -0.44
C ILE A 82 -2.91 -4.29 0.86
N ALA A 83 -3.92 -3.43 0.91
CA ALA A 83 -4.74 -3.22 2.10
C ALA A 83 -5.51 -4.48 2.51
N ASP A 84 -6.12 -5.16 1.54
CA ASP A 84 -6.94 -6.35 1.78
C ASP A 84 -6.08 -7.52 2.26
N THR A 85 -4.88 -7.69 1.71
CA THR A 85 -3.95 -8.74 2.18
C THR A 85 -3.48 -8.50 3.63
N LEU A 86 -3.25 -7.24 4.00
CA LEU A 86 -2.90 -6.89 5.39
C LEU A 86 -4.07 -7.17 6.34
N MET A 87 -5.29 -6.83 5.93
CA MET A 87 -6.51 -7.14 6.69
C MET A 87 -6.68 -8.64 6.90
N GLU A 88 -6.47 -9.43 5.86
CA GLU A 88 -6.60 -10.90 5.90
C GLU A 88 -5.57 -11.54 6.84
N VAL A 89 -4.29 -11.19 6.69
CA VAL A 89 -3.21 -11.89 7.40
C VAL A 89 -3.01 -11.39 8.83
N LEU A 90 -3.02 -10.08 9.03
CA LEU A 90 -2.73 -9.50 10.35
C LEU A 90 -3.99 -9.38 11.20
N GLN A 91 -5.18 -9.39 10.59
CA GLN A 91 -6.45 -9.11 11.26
C GLN A 91 -6.38 -7.87 12.17
N PRO A 92 -5.81 -6.75 11.69
CA PRO A 92 -5.64 -5.55 12.49
C PRO A 92 -6.99 -4.86 12.73
N LYS A 93 -7.04 -3.91 13.67
CA LYS A 93 -8.22 -3.07 13.88
C LYS A 93 -8.56 -2.24 12.64
N GLY A 94 -7.55 -1.92 11.82
CA GLY A 94 -7.75 -1.33 10.50
C GLY A 94 -6.43 -1.16 9.74
N VAL A 95 -6.56 -0.90 8.44
CA VAL A 95 -5.45 -0.64 7.52
C VAL A 95 -5.79 0.57 6.65
N MET A 96 -4.80 1.40 6.39
CA MET A 96 -4.87 2.45 5.38
C MET A 96 -3.63 2.40 4.49
N VAL A 97 -3.84 2.45 3.18
CA VAL A 97 -2.77 2.49 2.18
C VAL A 97 -2.99 3.72 1.31
N VAL A 98 -1.95 4.51 1.10
CA VAL A 98 -1.95 5.63 0.14
C VAL A 98 -0.84 5.37 -0.86
N CYS A 99 -1.18 5.42 -2.14
CA CYS A 99 -0.26 5.21 -3.25
C CYS A 99 -0.25 6.45 -4.14
N ASN A 100 0.93 7.04 -4.30
CA ASN A 100 1.19 8.09 -5.28
C ASN A 100 1.88 7.49 -6.50
N GLY A 101 1.52 7.91 -7.70
CA GLY A 101 2.05 7.35 -8.93
C GLY A 101 2.15 8.36 -10.07
N GLN A 102 3.28 8.34 -10.76
CA GLN A 102 3.48 8.97 -12.05
C GLN A 102 3.39 7.90 -13.14
N HIS A 103 2.57 8.17 -14.16
CA HIS A 103 2.26 7.21 -15.20
C HIS A 103 2.92 7.61 -16.50
N LEU A 104 3.88 6.82 -17.01
CA LEU A 104 4.56 7.17 -18.26
C LEU A 104 3.62 7.12 -19.48
N CYS A 105 2.49 6.41 -19.40
CA CYS A 105 1.44 6.48 -20.43
C CYS A 105 0.76 7.86 -20.51
N MET A 106 0.84 8.68 -19.45
CA MET A 106 0.37 10.07 -19.43
C MET A 106 1.49 11.09 -19.67
N ILE A 107 2.73 10.74 -19.33
CA ILE A 107 3.88 11.66 -19.39
C ILE A 107 4.57 11.62 -20.75
N ALA A 108 4.85 10.42 -21.26
CA ALA A 108 5.71 10.23 -22.43
C ALA A 108 4.95 10.05 -23.75
N ARG A 109 3.62 9.95 -23.70
CA ARG A 109 2.75 9.81 -24.88
C ARG A 109 1.34 10.32 -24.59
N GLY A 110 0.52 10.39 -25.64
CA GLY A 110 -0.91 10.68 -25.51
C GLY A 110 -1.14 12.13 -25.10
N VAL A 111 -1.52 12.35 -23.83
CA VAL A 111 -1.88 13.69 -23.32
C VAL A 111 -0.70 14.52 -22.79
N GLU A 112 0.46 13.89 -22.61
CA GLU A 112 1.75 14.53 -22.30
C GLU A 112 1.69 15.51 -21.11
N LYS A 113 1.33 15.01 -19.93
CA LYS A 113 1.23 15.79 -18.67
C LYS A 113 2.38 15.44 -17.71
N PRO A 114 3.55 16.10 -17.83
CA PRO A 114 4.79 15.70 -17.15
C PRO A 114 4.75 15.82 -15.63
N THR A 115 3.91 16.71 -15.10
CA THR A 115 3.77 16.97 -13.66
C THR A 115 2.60 16.24 -13.01
N SER A 116 1.84 15.46 -13.79
CA SER A 116 0.67 14.76 -13.26
C SER A 116 1.08 13.67 -12.28
N VAL A 117 0.36 13.63 -11.15
CA VAL A 117 0.50 12.60 -10.11
C VAL A 117 -0.89 12.08 -9.80
N MET A 118 -1.05 10.77 -9.81
CA MET A 118 -2.26 10.09 -9.40
C MET A 118 -2.10 9.59 -7.97
N THR A 119 -3.04 9.96 -7.09
CA THR A 119 -3.11 9.45 -5.72
C THR A 119 -4.32 8.53 -5.59
N THR A 120 -4.11 7.33 -5.08
CA THR A 120 -5.17 6.39 -4.70
C THR A 120 -5.03 6.02 -3.24
N SER A 121 -6.14 5.69 -2.58
CA SER A 121 -6.12 5.21 -1.21
C SER A 121 -7.09 4.05 -1.00
N ALA A 122 -6.72 3.13 -0.10
CA ALA A 122 -7.58 2.06 0.38
C ALA A 122 -7.67 2.16 1.89
N VAL A 123 -8.91 2.21 2.40
CA VAL A 123 -9.21 2.44 3.82
C VAL A 123 -10.08 1.30 4.34
N ARG A 124 -9.67 0.68 5.46
CA ARG A 124 -10.31 -0.50 6.08
C ARG A 124 -10.38 -0.35 7.61
N GLY A 125 -11.36 -1.02 8.22
CA GLY A 125 -11.53 -1.07 9.68
C GLY A 125 -11.61 0.31 10.32
N ILE A 126 -10.95 0.51 11.46
CA ILE A 126 -11.01 1.75 12.26
C ILE A 126 -10.66 3.02 11.47
N PHE A 127 -9.82 2.96 10.43
CA PHE A 127 -9.55 4.12 9.58
C PHE A 127 -10.76 4.57 8.74
N LYS A 128 -11.68 3.64 8.44
CA LYS A 128 -12.90 3.91 7.70
C LYS A 128 -13.94 4.61 8.57
N ASP A 129 -14.03 4.17 9.82
CA ASP A 129 -15.10 4.57 10.74
C ASP A 129 -14.68 5.74 11.65
N ASN A 130 -13.38 5.93 11.91
CA ASN A 130 -12.85 6.99 12.76
C ASN A 130 -12.04 8.03 11.96
N TYR A 131 -12.62 9.22 11.82
CA TYR A 131 -11.98 10.35 11.14
C TYR A 131 -10.70 10.84 11.82
N ALA A 132 -10.63 10.79 13.16
CA ALA A 132 -9.45 11.24 13.90
C ALA A 132 -8.24 10.33 13.60
N THR A 133 -8.43 9.00 13.66
CA THR A 133 -7.40 8.01 13.32
C THR A 133 -6.95 8.14 11.86
N ARG A 134 -7.89 8.42 10.93
CA ARG A 134 -7.55 8.71 9.54
C ARG A 134 -6.68 9.96 9.40
N ASN A 135 -7.04 11.04 10.09
CA ASN A 135 -6.28 12.29 10.05
C ASN A 135 -4.90 12.18 10.69
N GLU A 136 -4.77 11.39 11.75
CA GLU A 136 -3.48 11.06 12.35
C GLU A 136 -2.57 10.43 11.30
N PHE A 137 -3.03 9.36 10.62
CA PHE A 137 -2.28 8.74 9.52
C PHE A 137 -1.93 9.73 8.41
N MET A 138 -2.91 10.49 7.92
CA MET A 138 -2.68 11.48 6.87
C MET A 138 -1.67 12.57 7.29
N SER A 139 -1.56 12.88 8.57
CA SER A 139 -0.57 13.82 9.10
C SER A 139 0.83 13.20 9.20
N LEU A 140 0.92 11.91 9.54
CA LEU A 140 2.19 11.19 9.62
C LEU A 140 2.84 10.96 8.25
N ILE A 141 2.05 10.84 7.17
CA ILE A 141 2.55 10.61 5.81
C ILE A 141 2.83 11.89 5.01
N LYS A 142 2.54 13.07 5.57
CA LYS A 142 3.01 14.34 5.01
C LYS A 142 4.54 14.44 5.04
#